data_AF-A0A965FJ64-F1
#
_entry.id   AF-A0A965FJ64-F1
#
_cell.length_a   1.000
_cell.length_b   1.000
_cell.length_c   1.000
_cell.angle_alpha   90.00
_cell.angle_beta   90.00
_cell.angle_gamma   90.00
#
_symmetry.space_group_name_H-M   'P 1'
#
loop_
_entity.id
_entity.type
_entity.pdbx_description
1 polymer ?
#
loop_
_entity_poly.entity_id
_entity_poly.type
_entity_poly.pdbx_seq_one_letter_code
_entity_poly.pdbx_strand_id
1 'polypeptide(L)' 'RSEVKTAVKAVRVAAAAGDKTKATEALKVATKKLDKAVSKGVLHKNQAANRKSAIAKKVSGLK' A
#
# COMPACT_ATOMS: atom_id res chain seq x y z
N ARG A 1 8.49 -11.75 -0.96
CA ARG A 1 7.54 -11.44 0.17
C ARG A 1 7.89 -10.15 0.91
N SER A 2 9.18 -9.88 1.18
CA SER A 2 9.70 -8.69 1.88
C SER A 2 9.31 -7.36 1.21
N GLU A 3 9.44 -7.27 -0.11
CA GLU A 3 9.15 -6.03 -0.85
C GLU A 3 7.74 -5.46 -0.66
N VAL A 4 6.73 -6.34 -0.57
CA VAL A 4 5.34 -5.91 -0.37
C VAL A 4 5.17 -5.29 1.02
N LYS A 5 5.82 -5.88 2.04
CA LYS A 5 5.79 -5.34 3.40
C LYS A 5 6.47 -3.97 3.44
N THR A 6 7.61 -3.81 2.77
CA THR A 6 8.33 -2.53 2.69
C THR A 6 7.50 -1.46 2.01
N ALA A 7 6.85 -1.76 0.88
CA ALA A 7 6.00 -0.79 0.17
C ALA A 7 4.80 -0.35 1.01
N VAL A 8 4.14 -1.30 1.69
CA VAL A 8 3.05 -0.97 2.62
C VAL A 8 3.54 -0.14 3.81
N LYS A 9 4.75 -0.39 4.32
CA LYS A 9 5.37 0.42 5.39
C LYS A 9 5.64 1.84 4.92
N ALA A 10 6.15 2.03 3.70
CA ALA A 10 6.40 3.36 3.13
C ALA A 10 5.14 4.23 3.10
N VAL A 11 3.99 3.67 2.67
CA VAL A 11 2.71 4.39 2.70
C VAL A 11 2.31 4.80 4.11
N ARG A 12 2.49 3.90 5.10
CA ARG A 12 2.16 4.20 6.50
C ARG A 12 3.04 5.29 7.09
N VAL A 13 4.33 5.30 6.75
CA VAL A 13 5.27 6.33 7.20
C VAL A 13 4.93 7.67 6.58
N ALA A 14 4.71 7.73 5.26
CA ALA A 14 4.31 8.96 4.58
C ALA A 14 2.97 9.50 5.10
N ALA A 15 1.99 8.61 5.35
CA ALA A 15 0.72 9.00 5.94
C ALA A 15 0.86 9.49 7.38
N ALA A 16 1.71 8.86 8.20
CA ALA A 16 1.97 9.31 9.57
C ALA A 16 2.69 10.67 9.62
N ALA A 17 3.50 10.97 8.60
CA ALA A 17 4.16 12.27 8.45
C ALA A 17 3.24 13.39 7.92
N GLY A 18 1.98 13.10 7.58
CA GLY A 18 1.05 14.09 7.02
C GLY A 18 1.35 14.50 5.58
N ASP A 19 2.32 13.87 4.92
CA ASP A 19 2.74 14.22 3.57
C ASP A 19 1.82 13.54 2.53
N LYS A 20 0.77 14.27 2.12
CA LYS A 20 -0.26 13.76 1.22
C LYS A 20 0.28 13.41 -0.16
N THR A 21 1.20 14.20 -0.72
CA THR A 21 1.76 13.94 -2.04
C THR A 21 2.60 12.66 -2.01
N LYS A 22 3.55 12.55 -1.06
CA LYS A 22 4.35 11.32 -0.91
C LYS A 22 3.49 10.10 -0.57
N ALA A 23 2.45 10.27 0.24
CA ALA A 23 1.54 9.18 0.58
C ALA A 23 0.78 8.66 -0.65
N THR A 24 0.31 9.55 -1.53
CA THR A 24 -0.37 9.14 -2.77
C THR A 24 0.56 8.45 -3.77
N GLU A 25 1.81 8.91 -3.90
CA GLU A 25 2.81 8.26 -4.75
C GLU A 25 3.18 6.89 -4.22
N ALA A 26 3.46 6.78 -2.92
CA ALA A 26 3.75 5.52 -2.26
C ALA A 26 2.57 4.54 -2.39
N LEU A 27 1.33 5.04 -2.34
CA LEU A 27 0.12 4.24 -2.49
C LEU A 27 0.03 3.59 -3.89
N LYS A 28 0.36 4.34 -4.95
CA LYS A 28 0.42 3.80 -6.32
C LYS A 28 1.43 2.66 -6.42
N VAL A 29 2.63 2.86 -5.86
CA VAL A 29 3.70 1.85 -5.87
C VAL A 29 3.30 0.61 -5.07
N ALA A 30 2.74 0.78 -3.87
CA ALA A 30 2.30 -0.32 -3.02
C ALA A 30 1.18 -1.13 -3.68
N THR A 31 0.23 -0.47 -4.34
CA THR A 31 -0.85 -1.12 -5.09
C THR A 31 -0.30 -2.01 -6.20
N LYS A 32 0.60 -1.49 -7.05
CA LYS A 32 1.24 -2.25 -8.13
C LYS A 32 2.00 -3.47 -7.61
N LYS A 33 2.70 -3.34 -6.47
CA LYS A 33 3.43 -4.46 -5.85
C LYS A 33 2.50 -5.50 -5.23
N LEU A 34 1.38 -5.09 -4.65
CA LEU A 34 0.36 -6.01 -4.13
C LEU A 34 -0.25 -6.83 -5.26
N ASP A 35 -0.61 -6.19 -6.37
CA ASP A 35 -1.20 -6.88 -7.53
C ASP A 35 -0.22 -7.84 -8.18
N LYS A 36 1.05 -7.43 -8.37
CA LYS A 36 2.11 -8.34 -8.83
C LYS A 36 2.31 -9.54 -7.90
N ALA A 37 2.17 -9.37 -6.59
CA ALA A 37 2.30 -10.46 -5.64
C ALA A 37 1.12 -11.44 -5.70
N VAL A 38 -0.08 -10.98 -6.09
CA VAL A 38 -1.21 -11.86 -6.40
C VAL A 38 -0.93 -12.65 -7.66
N SER A 39 -0.50 -12.00 -8.75
CA SER A 39 -0.18 -12.68 -10.00
C SER A 39 0.90 -13.75 -9.86
N LYS A 40 1.86 -13.54 -8.95
CA LYS A 40 2.92 -14.52 -8.63
C LYS A 40 2.50 -15.59 -7.61
N GLY A 41 1.23 -15.61 -7.17
CA GLY A 41 0.74 -16.56 -6.16
C GLY A 41 1.27 -16.35 -4.74
N VAL A 42 2.00 -15.25 -4.49
CA VAL A 42 2.62 -14.95 -3.17
C VAL A 42 1.58 -14.46 -2.16
N LEU A 43 0.47 -13.88 -2.64
CA LEU A 43 -0.64 -13.41 -1.82
C LEU A 43 -1.97 -13.84 -2.41
N HIS A 44 -2.90 -14.23 -1.55
CA HIS A 44 -4.28 -14.42 -1.95
C HIS A 44 -4.92 -13.07 -2.35
N LYS A 45 -5.80 -13.09 -3.35
CA LYS A 45 -6.51 -11.90 -3.86
C LYS A 45 -7.19 -11.07 -2.77
N ASN A 46 -7.85 -11.74 -1.82
CA ASN A 46 -8.53 -11.07 -0.70
C ASN A 46 -7.54 -10.41 0.26
N GLN A 47 -6.36 -11.01 0.47
CA GLN A 47 -5.35 -10.42 1.35
C GLN A 47 -4.73 -9.18 0.70
N ALA A 48 -4.55 -9.18 -0.62
CA ALA A 48 -4.13 -7.98 -1.35
C ALA A 48 -5.23 -6.90 -1.30
N ALA A 49 -6.50 -7.26 -1.54
CA ALA A 49 -7.63 -6.34 -1.46
C ALA A 49 -7.77 -5.68 -0.07
N ASN A 50 -7.71 -6.47 1.00
CA ASN A 50 -7.77 -5.96 2.38
C ASN A 50 -6.62 -4.98 2.67
N ARG A 51 -5.41 -5.32 2.22
CA ARG A 51 -4.24 -4.43 2.39
C ARG A 51 -4.39 -3.14 1.60
N LYS A 52 -4.83 -3.21 0.34
CA LYS A 52 -5.10 -2.03 -0.51
C LYS A 52 -6.12 -1.10 0.14
N SER A 53 -7.24 -1.65 0.60
CA SER A 53 -8.29 -0.88 1.29
C SER A 53 -7.75 -0.19 2.55
N ALA A 54 -6.99 -0.92 3.38
CA ALA A 54 -6.46 -0.36 4.63
C ALA A 54 -5.50 0.81 4.41
N ILE A 55 -4.59 0.71 3.42
CA ILE A 55 -3.66 1.81 3.13
C ILE A 55 -4.34 2.98 2.42
N ALA A 56 -5.30 2.71 1.52
CA ALA A 56 -6.05 3.76 0.83
C ALA A 56 -6.87 4.61 1.81
N LYS A 57 -7.56 3.97 2.77
CA LYS A 57 -8.31 4.68 3.83
C LYS A 57 -7.42 5.60 4.66
N LYS A 58 -6.18 5.19 4.94
CA LYS A 58 -5.22 6.03 5.67
C LYS A 58 -4.82 7.26 4.87
N VAL A 59 -4.56 7.11 3.57
CA VAL A 59 -4.18 8.23 2.70
C VAL A 59 -5.36 9.18 2.47
N SER A 60 -6.57 8.65 2.27
CA SER A 60 -7.78 9.47 2.08
C SER A 60 -8.18 10.26 3.33
N GLY A 61 -7.85 9.75 4.52
CA GLY A 61 -8.08 10.44 5.79
C GLY A 61 -7.13 11.62 6.05
N LEU A 62 -6.10 11.79 5.21
CA LEU A 62 -5.21 12.95 5.26
C LEU A 62 -5.89 14.12 4.56
N LYS A 63 -6.21 15.17 5.32
CA LYS A 63 -6.72 16.43 4.78
C LYS A 63 -5.64 17.11 3.96
#